data_AF-A0AB38UFC2-F1
#
_entry.id   AF-A0AB38UFC2-F1
#
_cell.length_a   1.000
_cell.length_b   1.000
_cell.length_c   1.000
_cell.angle_alpha   90.00
_cell.angle_beta   90.00
_cell.angle_gamma   90.00
#
_symmetry.space_group_name_H-M   'P 1'
#
loop_
_entity.id
_entity.type
_entity.pdbx_description
1 polymer ?
#
loop_
_entity_poly.entity_id
_entity_poly.type
_entity_poly.pdbx_seq_one_letter_code
_entity_poly.pdbx_strand_id
1 'polypeptide(L)' 'MKHKKQSDNGRYISVEKLQRALSNICLEVAEGNEQLRVNKSHRGIVIYANGGTVNITFNGKGDQP' A
#
# COMPACT_ATOMS: atom_id res chain seq x y z
N MET A 1 14.51 28.25 15.34
CA MET A 1 14.15 26.96 14.68
C MET A 1 13.64 26.01 15.75
N LYS A 2 12.35 25.66 15.76
CA LYS A 2 11.85 24.60 16.64
C LYS A 2 11.79 23.32 15.82
N HIS A 3 12.73 22.42 16.08
CA HIS A 3 12.69 21.06 15.52
C HIS A 3 11.41 20.38 16.01
N LYS A 4 10.36 20.40 15.19
CA LYS A 4 9.16 19.61 15.43
C LYS A 4 9.60 18.15 15.39
N LYS A 5 9.43 17.46 16.52
CA LYS A 5 9.61 16.02 16.66
C LYS A 5 9.05 15.33 15.41
N GLN A 6 9.95 14.71 14.65
CA GLN A 6 9.61 13.89 13.50
C GLN A 6 8.68 12.80 14.03
N SER A 7 7.40 12.88 13.72
CA SER A 7 6.44 11.88 14.19
C SER A 7 6.78 10.54 13.57
N ASP A 8 6.83 9.49 14.38
CA ASP A 8 7.00 8.08 13.98
C ASP A 8 5.85 7.54 13.08
N ASN A 9 5.00 8.41 12.51
CA ASN A 9 3.71 8.11 11.89
C ASN A 9 3.62 8.51 10.40
N GLY A 10 4.71 8.39 9.65
CA GLY A 10 4.70 8.52 8.19
C GLY A 10 4.91 9.95 7.67
N ARG A 11 4.85 10.11 6.34
CA ARG A 11 5.10 11.37 5.64
C ARG A 11 3.94 11.65 4.69
N TYR A 12 3.48 12.90 4.66
CA TYR A 12 2.58 13.37 3.62
C TYR A 12 3.32 13.34 2.27
N ILE A 13 2.69 12.72 1.28
CA ILE A 13 3.16 12.70 -0.11
C ILE A 13 2.04 13.21 -1.01
N SER A 14 2.39 13.73 -2.19
CA SER A 14 1.38 14.07 -3.19
C SER A 14 0.62 12.81 -3.63
N VAL A 15 -0.63 13.00 -4.03
CA VAL A 15 -1.47 11.92 -4.58
C VAL A 15 -0.79 11.27 -5.79
N GLU A 16 -0.19 12.07 -6.67
CA GLU A 16 0.55 11.58 -7.83
C GLU A 16 1.72 10.67 -7.42
N LYS A 17 2.47 11.06 -6.39
CA LYS A 17 3.59 10.25 -5.89
C LYS A 17 3.10 8.92 -5.30
N LEU A 18 1.96 8.92 -4.61
CA LEU A 18 1.32 7.70 -4.12
C LEU A 18 0.88 6.79 -5.27
N GLN A 19 0.18 7.34 -6.27
CA GLN A 19 -0.28 6.60 -7.44
C GLN A 19 0.89 5.94 -8.18
N ARG A 20 1.97 6.69 -8.42
CA ARG A 20 3.18 6.16 -9.07
C ARG A 20 3.83 5.03 -8.26
N ALA A 21 3.92 5.19 -6.94
CA ALA A 21 4.47 4.17 -6.06
C ALA A 21 3.63 2.87 -6.10
N LEU A 22 2.29 2.98 -6.02
CA LEU A 22 1.40 1.83 -6.09
C LEU A 22 1.46 1.13 -7.46
N SER A 23 1.50 1.89 -8.56
CA SER A 23 1.63 1.33 -9.91
C SER A 23 2.93 0.54 -10.09
N ASN A 24 4.06 1.07 -9.62
CA ASN A 24 5.35 0.38 -9.71
C ASN A 24 5.33 -0.94 -8.93
N ILE A 25 4.80 -0.94 -7.70
CA ILE A 25 4.66 -2.16 -6.89
C ILE A 25 3.81 -3.19 -7.61
N CYS A 26 2.68 -2.78 -8.20
CA CYS A 26 1.82 -3.70 -8.96
C CYS A 26 2.53 -4.32 -10.17
N LEU A 27 3.37 -3.54 -10.88
CA LEU A 27 4.15 -4.05 -12.01
C LEU A 27 5.18 -5.09 -11.57
N GLU A 28 5.94 -4.81 -10.51
CA GLU A 28 6.92 -5.75 -9.94
C GLU A 28 6.25 -7.04 -9.45
N VAL A 29 5.10 -6.93 -8.78
CA VAL A 29 4.33 -8.08 -8.28
C VAL A 29 3.77 -8.93 -9.42
N ALA A 30 3.38 -8.31 -10.53
CA ALA A 30 2.85 -9.00 -11.70
C ALA A 30 3.93 -9.51 -12.67
N GLU A 31 5.20 -9.17 -12.45
CA GLU A 31 6.28 -9.56 -13.35
C GLU A 31 6.32 -11.09 -13.52
N GLY A 32 6.36 -11.54 -14.77
CA GLY A 32 6.38 -12.97 -15.13
C GLY A 32 5.07 -13.73 -14.90
N ASN A 33 4.00 -13.07 -14.44
CA ASN A 33 2.71 -13.69 -14.15
C ASN A 33 1.64 -13.20 -15.14
N GLU A 34 0.99 -14.11 -15.86
CA GLU A 34 -0.18 -13.77 -16.69
C GLU A 34 -1.43 -13.48 -15.85
N GLN A 35 -1.52 -14.12 -14.67
CA GLN A 35 -2.62 -13.97 -13.72
C GLN A 35 -2.09 -14.03 -12.29
N LEU A 36 -2.75 -13.31 -11.38
CA LEU A 36 -2.44 -13.31 -9.96
C LEU A 36 -3.66 -13.68 -9.14
N ARG A 37 -3.45 -14.47 -8.08
CA ARG A 37 -4.49 -14.72 -7.09
C ARG A 37 -4.62 -13.49 -6.20
N VAL A 38 -5.83 -12.98 -6.06
CA VAL A 38 -6.14 -11.80 -5.24
C VAL A 38 -7.33 -12.09 -4.33
N ASN A 39 -7.26 -11.63 -3.08
CA ASN A 39 -8.37 -11.64 -2.14
C ASN A 39 -8.62 -10.21 -1.62
N LYS A 40 -9.85 -9.74 -1.69
CA LYS A 40 -10.28 -8.43 -1.16
C LYS A 40 -11.32 -8.63 -0.08
N SER A 41 -11.15 -7.93 1.04
CA SER A 41 -12.10 -7.90 2.15
C SER A 41 -12.27 -6.48 2.69
N HIS A 42 -13.16 -6.31 3.67
CA HIS A 42 -13.32 -5.07 4.43
C HIS A 42 -12.04 -4.62 5.16
N ARG A 43 -11.09 -5.53 5.41
CA ARG A 43 -9.83 -5.23 6.11
C ARG A 43 -8.67 -4.90 5.17
N GLY A 44 -8.82 -5.12 3.87
CA GLY A 44 -7.71 -4.94 2.94
C GLY A 44 -7.75 -5.79 1.69
N ILE A 45 -6.63 -5.76 0.95
CA ILE A 45 -6.38 -6.49 -0.28
C ILE A 45 -5.09 -7.31 -0.11
N VAL A 46 -5.14 -8.60 -0.42
CA VAL A 46 -3.99 -9.51 -0.42
C VAL A 46 -3.77 -10.03 -1.84
N ILE A 47 -2.55 -9.86 -2.35
CA ILE A 47 -2.10 -10.36 -3.64
C ILE A 47 -1.06 -11.46 -3.37
N TYR A 48 -1.22 -12.61 -4.00
CA TYR A 48 -0.28 -13.74 -3.87
C TYR A 48 0.60 -13.79 -5.11
N ALA A 49 1.92 -13.67 -4.94
CA ALA A 49 2.89 -13.64 -6.04
C ALA A 49 4.24 -14.26 -5.62
N ASN A 50 4.90 -14.98 -6.54
CA ASN A 50 6.28 -15.47 -6.39
C ASN A 50 6.60 -16.14 -5.04
N GLY A 51 5.68 -16.97 -4.53
CA GLY A 51 5.85 -17.68 -3.25
C GLY A 51 5.61 -16.83 -1.99
N GLY A 52 5.25 -15.55 -2.14
CA GLY A 52 4.94 -14.62 -1.06
C GLY A 52 3.60 -13.90 -1.24
N THR A 53 3.39 -12.83 -0.45
CA THR A 53 2.16 -12.04 -0.48
C THR A 53 2.43 -10.55 -0.29
N VAL A 54 1.70 -9.71 -1.02
CA VAL A 54 1.59 -8.27 -0.77
C VAL A 54 0.23 -7.99 -0.11
N ASN A 55 0.23 -7.27 1.01
CA ASN A 55 -0.96 -6.95 1.78
C ASN A 55 -1.14 -5.43 1.92
N ILE A 56 -2.29 -4.92 1.47
CA ILE A 56 -2.74 -3.54 1.69
C ILE A 56 -3.82 -3.60 2.77
N THR A 57 -3.51 -3.11 3.97
CA THR A 57 -4.44 -3.14 5.11
C THR A 57 -5.18 -1.82 5.25
N PHE A 58 -6.50 -1.89 5.37
CA PHE A 58 -7.34 -0.75 5.73
C PHE A 58 -7.50 -0.76 7.25
N ASN A 59 -6.80 0.16 7.93
CA ASN A 59 -6.97 0.32 9.36
C ASN A 59 -8.34 0.97 9.63
N GLY A 60 -9.26 0.21 10.23
CA GLY A 60 -10.65 0.62 10.52
C GLY A 60 -10.82 1.71 11.58
N LYS A 61 -9.83 2.59 11.77
CA LYS A 61 -9.90 3.80 12.60
C LYS A 61 -9.68 5.08 11.79
N GLY A 62 -10.06 5.05 10.51
CA GLY A 62 -10.04 6.20 9.63
C GLY A 62 -11.41 6.85 9.50
N ASP A 63 -12.10 7.12 10.61
CA ASP A 63 -13.29 7.98 10.65
C ASP A 63 -13.43 8.57 12.07
N GLN A 64 -12.90 9.78 12.26
CA GLN A 64 -13.63 10.82 12.99
C GLN A 64 -13.41 12.12 12.20
N PRO A 65 -14.50 12.83 11.83
CA PRO A 65 -14.46 14.03 10.99
C PRO A 65 -13.64 15.17 11.58
#